data_AF-A0A3D0NZY0-F1
#
_entry.id   AF-A0A3D0NZY0-F1
#
_cell.length_a   1.000
_cell.length_b   1.000
_cell.length_c   1.000
_cell.angle_alpha   90.00
_cell.angle_beta   90.00
_cell.angle_gamma   90.00
#
_symmetry.space_group_name_H-M   'P 1'
#
loop_
_entity.id
_entity.type
_entity.pdbx_description
1 polymer ?
#
loop_
_entity_poly.entity_id
_entity_poly.type
_entity_poly.pdbx_seq_one_letter_code
_entity_poly.pdbx_strand_id
1 'polypeptide(L)'
;MEMTTRQKLRREFNRFLLRRLPPCKEIAMLISQSLDRRLGLRERLVLRLHLVACRPCERYLQQSEFLSSAIDVMNDDEKEALYEGALSASARERIKSALRSAAPLAAFTCLFLG
;
A
#
# COMPACT_ATOMS: atom_id res chain seq x y z
N MET A 1 11.64 2.62 38.65
CA MET A 1 10.41 2.68 37.82
C MET A 1 10.05 1.26 37.43
N GLU A 2 9.20 0.60 38.22
CA GLU A 2 8.85 -0.81 38.01
C GLU A 2 7.77 -0.94 36.92
N MET A 3 8.02 -1.77 35.90
CA MET A 3 7.03 -2.06 34.86
C MET A 3 6.05 -3.14 35.34
N THR A 4 4.75 -2.93 35.10
CA THR A 4 3.70 -3.91 35.43
C THR A 4 3.83 -5.19 34.59
N THR A 5 3.30 -6.31 35.09
CA THR A 5 3.31 -7.61 34.37
C THR A 5 2.74 -7.48 32.95
N ARG A 6 1.68 -6.68 32.77
CA ARG A 6 1.10 -6.39 31.45
C ARG A 6 2.04 -5.62 30.53
N GLN A 7 2.76 -4.63 31.05
CA GLN A 7 3.73 -3.86 30.26
C GLN A 7 4.90 -4.74 29.79
N LYS A 8 5.39 -5.62 30.65
CA LYS A 8 6.43 -6.62 30.28
C LYS A 8 5.94 -7.54 29.18
N LEU A 9 4.76 -8.14 29.35
CA LEU A 9 4.14 -9.02 28.36
C LEU A 9 3.96 -8.31 27.01
N ARG A 10 3.44 -7.08 26.99
CA ARG A 10 3.26 -6.32 25.75
C ARG A 10 4.58 -6.02 25.04
N ARG A 11 5.63 -5.69 25.80
CA ARG A 11 6.96 -5.41 25.23
C ARG A 11 7.58 -6.64 24.58
N GLU A 12 7.53 -7.78 25.26
CA GLU A 12 8.04 -9.04 24.70
C GLU A 12 7.21 -9.50 23.50
N PHE A 13 5.89 -9.35 23.57
CA PHE A 13 5.01 -9.65 22.44
C PHE A 13 5.33 -8.78 21.22
N ASN A 14 5.45 -7.46 21.38
CA ASN A 14 5.79 -6.57 20.26
C ASN A 14 7.17 -6.91 19.68
N ARG A 15 8.15 -7.20 20.54
CA ARG A 15 9.49 -7.62 20.09
C ARG A 15 9.43 -8.93 19.31
N PHE A 16 8.63 -9.90 19.76
CA PHE A 16 8.42 -11.15 19.06
C PHE A 16 7.79 -10.91 17.68
N LEU A 17 6.72 -10.11 17.60
CA LEU A 17 6.08 -9.77 16.34
C LEU A 17 7.06 -9.13 15.35
N LEU A 18 7.80 -8.11 15.78
CA LEU A 18 8.75 -7.39 14.91
C LEU A 18 9.93 -8.26 14.45
N ARG A 19 10.26 -9.33 15.18
CA ARG A 19 11.28 -10.30 14.75
C ARG A 19 10.76 -11.31 13.73
N ARG A 20 9.45 -11.57 13.70
CA ARG A 20 8.86 -12.61 12.85
C ARG A 20 8.23 -12.06 11.57
N LEU A 21 7.79 -10.81 11.60
CA LEU A 21 7.15 -10.13 10.48
C LEU A 21 8.21 -9.49 9.55
N PRO A 22 7.83 -9.18 8.30
CA PRO A 22 8.70 -8.46 7.37
C PRO A 22 9.22 -7.13 7.94
N PRO A 23 10.41 -6.69 7.50
CA PRO A 23 10.99 -5.41 7.91
C PRO A 23 10.13 -4.24 7.44
N CYS A 24 10.28 -3.09 8.09
CA CYS A 24 9.50 -1.88 7.80
C CYS A 24 9.54 -1.46 6.32
N LYS A 25 10.65 -1.72 5.61
CA LYS A 25 10.79 -1.43 4.18
C LYS A 25 9.77 -2.20 3.32
N GLU A 26 9.62 -3.50 3.59
CA GLU A 26 8.66 -4.34 2.88
C GLU A 26 7.21 -3.98 3.27
N ILE A 27 6.99 -3.63 4.53
CA ILE A 27 5.68 -3.15 5.00
C ILE A 27 5.31 -1.82 4.35
N ALA A 28 6.25 -0.90 4.17
CA ALA A 28 6.02 0.36 3.46
C ALA A 28 5.64 0.11 1.99
N MET A 29 6.30 -0.85 1.31
CA MET A 29 5.89 -1.27 -0.03
C MET A 29 4.48 -1.87 -0.03
N LEU A 30 4.15 -2.69 0.97
CA LEU A 30 2.82 -3.29 1.09
C LEU A 30 1.72 -2.26 1.38
N ILE A 31 2.03 -1.21 2.15
CA ILE A 31 1.16 -0.04 2.38
C ILE A 31 0.93 0.68 1.05
N SER A 32 1.98 0.98 0.29
CA SER A 32 1.84 1.60 -1.04
C SER A 32 0.93 0.77 -1.95
N GLN A 33 1.16 -0.54 -2.03
CA GLN A 33 0.33 -1.45 -2.84
C GLN A 33 -1.12 -1.49 -2.39
N SER A 34 -1.41 -1.24 -1.10
CA SER A 34 -2.78 -1.24 -0.58
C SER A 34 -3.60 -0.04 -1.06
N LEU A 35 -2.94 1.04 -1.49
CA LEU A 35 -3.58 2.20 -2.11
C LEU A 35 -3.94 1.92 -3.57
N ASP A 36 -3.09 1.16 -4.27
CA ASP A 36 -3.28 0.86 -5.70
C ASP A 36 -4.23 -0.33 -5.95
N ARG A 37 -4.19 -1.32 -5.06
CA ARG A 37 -4.94 -2.57 -5.21
C ARG A 37 -5.46 -3.11 -3.90
N ARG A 38 -6.46 -3.99 -4.00
CA ARG A 38 -6.87 -4.81 -2.86
C ARG A 38 -5.76 -5.78 -2.49
N LEU A 39 -5.31 -5.71 -1.24
CA LEU A 39 -4.41 -6.72 -0.67
C LEU A 39 -5.12 -8.07 -0.50
N GLY A 40 -4.38 -9.16 -0.68
CA GLY A 40 -4.81 -10.52 -0.35
C GLY A 40 -4.91 -10.75 1.16
N LEU A 41 -5.50 -11.88 1.57
CA LEU A 41 -5.77 -12.15 2.99
C LEU A 41 -4.49 -12.24 3.84
N ARG A 42 -3.46 -12.92 3.33
CA ARG A 42 -2.16 -13.04 4.02
C ARG A 42 -1.47 -11.69 4.17
N GLU A 43 -1.47 -10.89 3.11
CA GLU A 43 -0.92 -9.53 3.10
C GLU A 43 -1.59 -8.64 4.14
N ARG A 44 -2.93 -8.65 4.19
CA ARG A 44 -3.70 -7.91 5.20
C ARG A 44 -3.36 -8.35 6.63
N LEU A 45 -3.23 -9.65 6.87
CA LEU A 45 -2.88 -10.17 8.19
C LEU A 45 -1.48 -9.72 8.61
N VAL A 46 -0.49 -9.87 7.74
CA VAL A 46 0.89 -9.44 7.98
C VAL A 46 0.96 -7.94 8.26
N LEU A 47 0.29 -7.13 7.44
CA LEU A 47 0.23 -5.68 7.62
C LEU A 47 -0.38 -5.34 8.98
N ARG A 48 -1.57 -5.85 9.31
CA ARG A 48 -2.24 -5.59 10.60
C ARG A 48 -1.37 -5.95 11.80
N LEU A 49 -0.74 -7.12 11.79
CA LEU A 49 0.13 -7.56 12.90
C LEU A 49 1.35 -6.64 13.06
N HIS A 50 1.93 -6.16 11.96
CA HIS A 50 3.08 -5.27 12.02
C HIS A 50 2.69 -3.89 12.59
N LEU A 51 1.55 -3.35 12.16
CA LEU A 51 1.05 -2.05 12.63
C LEU A 51 0.76 -2.03 14.13
N VAL A 52 0.28 -3.15 14.71
CA VAL A 52 0.08 -3.28 16.17
C VAL A 52 1.39 -3.11 16.96
N ALA A 53 2.52 -3.53 16.39
CA ALA A 53 3.82 -3.49 17.04
C ALA A 53 4.70 -2.29 16.62
N CYS A 54 4.42 -1.65 15.48
CA CYS A 54 5.25 -0.60 14.86
C CYS A 54 4.47 0.71 14.64
N ARG A 55 4.56 1.63 15.61
CA ARG A 55 3.95 2.97 15.52
C ARG A 55 4.40 3.80 14.30
N PRO A 56 5.68 3.78 13.86
CA PRO A 56 6.08 4.51 12.66
C PRO A 56 5.34 4.05 11.39
N CYS A 57 5.17 2.74 11.19
CA CYS A 57 4.44 2.22 10.04
C CYS A 57 2.94 2.54 10.10
N GLU A 58 2.34 2.58 11.29
CA GLU A 58 0.96 3.03 11.48
C GLU A 58 0.77 4.50 11.05
N ARG A 59 1.69 5.38 11.46
CA ARG A 59 1.66 6.78 11.03
C ARG A 59 1.87 6.93 9.53
N TYR A 60 2.77 6.14 8.95
CA TYR A 60 3.00 6.17 7.51
C TYR A 60 1.74 5.78 6.73
N LEU A 61 1.04 4.71 7.14
CA LEU A 61 -0.23 4.32 6.54
C LEU A 61 -1.25 5.46 6.60
N GLN A 62 -1.43 6.08 7.77
CA GLN A 62 -2.37 7.20 7.95
C GLN A 62 -2.03 8.40 7.05
N GLN A 63 -0.74 8.74 6.91
CA GLN A 63 -0.29 9.83 6.04
C GLN A 63 -0.55 9.51 4.56
N SER A 64 -0.29 8.27 4.15
CA SER A 64 -0.54 7.81 2.79
C SER A 64 -2.03 7.81 2.44
N GLU A 65 -2.89 7.32 3.34
CA GLU A 65 -4.35 7.34 3.16
C GLU A 65 -4.89 8.78 3.11
N PHE A 66 -4.37 9.66 3.96
CA PHE A 66 -4.72 11.08 3.95
C PHE A 66 -4.38 11.74 2.61
N LEU A 67 -3.16 11.52 2.09
CA LEU A 67 -2.74 12.08 0.81
C LEU A 67 -3.61 11.56 -0.34
N SER A 68 -3.87 10.24 -0.37
CA SER A 68 -4.75 9.64 -1.39
C SER A 68 -6.14 10.26 -1.36
N SER A 69 -6.74 10.37 -0.16
CA SER A 69 -8.08 10.93 0.01
C SER A 69 -8.14 12.42 -0.36
N ALA A 70 -7.09 13.19 -0.05
CA ALA A 70 -7.02 14.61 -0.41
C ALA A 70 -7.02 14.81 -1.93
N ILE A 71 -6.31 13.95 -2.67
CA ILE A 71 -6.30 13.98 -4.14
C ILE A 71 -7.67 13.56 -4.70
N ASP A 72 -8.32 12.55 -4.11
CA ASP A 72 -9.61 12.06 -4.61
C ASP A 72 -10.71 13.13 -4.56
N VAL A 73 -10.69 14.02 -3.56
CA VAL A 73 -11.67 15.10 -3.38
C VAL A 73 -11.47 16.28 -4.33
N MET A 74 -10.30 16.43 -4.95
CA MET A 74 -10.05 17.49 -5.93
C MET A 74 -10.97 17.33 -7.15
N ASN A 75 -11.46 18.45 -7.69
CA ASN A 75 -12.25 18.43 -8.91
C ASN A 75 -11.37 18.15 -10.14
N ASP A 76 -12.01 17.82 -11.27
CA ASP A 76 -11.27 17.44 -12.49
C ASP A 76 -10.42 18.60 -13.02
N ASP A 77 -10.86 19.85 -12.91
CA ASP A 77 -10.10 21.03 -13.33
C ASP A 77 -8.85 21.25 -12.46
N GLU A 78 -8.96 21.04 -11.15
CA GLU A 78 -7.86 21.09 -10.18
C GLU A 78 -6.87 19.95 -10.42
N LYS A 79 -7.36 18.75 -10.74
CA LYS A 79 -6.53 17.60 -11.13
C LYS A 79 -5.82 17.87 -12.45
N GLU A 80 -6.50 18.41 -13.46
CA GLU A 80 -5.90 18.75 -14.74
C GLU A 80 -4.82 19.83 -14.59
N ALA A 81 -5.06 20.86 -13.76
CA ALA A 81 -4.08 21.88 -13.42
C ALA A 81 -2.87 21.29 -12.67
N LEU A 82 -3.10 20.40 -11.69
CA LEU A 82 -2.04 19.71 -10.94
C LEU A 82 -1.20 18.80 -11.84
N TYR A 83 -1.83 18.18 -12.84
CA TYR A 83 -1.20 17.30 -13.82
C TYR A 83 -0.94 18.00 -15.17
N GLU A 84 -0.67 19.31 -15.18
CA GLU A 84 -0.49 20.17 -16.38
C GLU A 84 0.56 19.66 -17.39
N GLY A 85 1.33 18.62 -17.06
CA GLY A 85 2.03 17.77 -18.01
C GLY A 85 1.09 16.80 -18.75
N ALA A 86 0.14 17.31 -19.54
CA ALA A 86 -0.64 16.46 -20.42
C ALA A 86 0.29 15.76 -21.42
N LEU A 87 0.27 14.43 -21.45
CA LEU A 87 0.97 13.66 -22.47
C LEU A 87 0.57 14.17 -23.86
N SER A 88 1.55 14.35 -24.75
CA SER A 88 1.24 14.60 -26.17
C SER A 88 0.30 13.51 -26.69
N ALA A 89 -0.56 13.84 -27.65
CA ALA A 89 -1.50 12.87 -28.22
C ALA A 89 -0.79 11.58 -28.68
N SER A 90 0.40 11.70 -29.27
CA SER A 90 1.22 10.56 -29.69
C SER A 90 1.78 9.75 -28.50
N ALA A 91 2.17 10.39 -27.39
CA ALA A 91 2.59 9.67 -26.18
C ALA A 91 1.41 8.94 -25.52
N ARG A 92 0.24 9.59 -25.45
CA ARG A 92 -0.99 8.98 -24.93
C ARG A 92 -1.40 7.76 -25.75
N GLU A 93 -1.37 7.84 -27.08
CA GLU A 93 -1.74 6.70 -27.93
C GLU A 93 -0.72 5.55 -27.86
N ARG A 94 0.58 5.84 -27.75
CA ARG A 94 1.60 4.79 -27.52
C ARG A 94 1.35 4.04 -26.22
N ILE A 95 1.02 4.75 -25.13
CA ILE A 95 0.72 4.11 -23.84
C ILE A 95 -0.57 3.30 -23.92
N LYS A 96 -1.65 3.83 -24.52
CA LYS A 96 -2.90 3.07 -24.74
C LYS A 96 -2.66 1.79 -25.53
N SER A 97 -1.87 1.85 -26.61
CA SER A 97 -1.54 0.69 -27.43
C SER A 97 -0.76 -0.36 -26.62
N ALA A 98 0.26 0.06 -25.88
CA ALA A 98 1.04 -0.82 -25.02
C ALA A 98 0.18 -1.52 -23.96
N LEU A 99 -0.70 -0.78 -23.27
CA LEU A 99 -1.62 -1.35 -22.26
C LEU A 99 -2.59 -2.37 -22.87
N ARG A 100 -3.15 -2.08 -24.06
CA ARG A 100 -4.02 -3.02 -24.79
C ARG A 100 -3.28 -4.29 -25.20
N SER A 101 -2.03 -4.17 -25.65
CA SER A 101 -1.20 -5.33 -26.01
C SER A 101 -0.78 -6.20 -24.82
N ALA A 102 -0.73 -5.63 -23.61
CA ALA A 102 -0.38 -6.35 -22.38
C ALA A 102 -1.59 -7.06 -21.73
N ALA A 103 -2.82 -6.66 -22.08
CA ALA A 103 -4.05 -7.23 -21.51
C ALA A 103 -4.29 -8.75 -21.70
N PRO A 104 -3.83 -9.44 -22.76
CA PRO A 104 -4.17 -10.87 -22.94
C PRO A 104 -3.46 -11.81 -21.95
N LEU A 105 -2.40 -11.36 -21.26
CA LEU A 105 -1.68 -12.21 -20.28
C LEU A 105 -2.33 -12.24 -18.89
N ALA A 106 -3.17 -11.26 -18.55
CA ALA A 106 -3.88 -11.22 -17.27
C ALA A 106 -5.09 -12.17 -17.22
N ALA A 107 -5.68 -12.50 -18.38
CA ALA A 107 -6.79 -13.45 -18.46
C ALA A 107 -6.35 -14.92 -18.26
N PHE A 108 -5.09 -15.25 -18.55
CA PHE A 108 -4.58 -16.62 -18.47
C PHE A 108 -4.10 -17.03 -17.07
N THR A 109 -3.68 -16.08 -16.22
CA THR A 109 -3.11 -16.39 -14.89
C THR A 109 -4.17 -16.65 -13.81
N CYS A 110 -5.43 -16.27 -14.02
CA CYS A 110 -6.53 -16.57 -13.09
C CYS A 110 -7.05 -18.02 -13.17
N LEU A 111 -6.66 -18.81 -14.18
CA LEU A 111 -7.10 -20.21 -14.31
C LEU A 111 -6.19 -21.24 -13.63
N PHE A 112 -5.03 -20.85 -13.09
CA PHE A 112 -4.02 -21.81 -12.59
C PHE A 112 -3.57 -21.66 -11.12
N LEU A 113 -4.13 -20.73 -10.34
CA LEU A 113 -3.82 -20.61 -8.91
C LEU A 113 -5.10 -20.41 -8.05
N GLY A 114 -6.05 -21.33 -8.21
CA GLY A 114 -7.09 -21.62 -7.21
C GLY A 114 -6.57 -22.52 -6.11
#